data_AF-Q03PC4-F1
#
_entry.id   AF-Q03PC4-F1
#
_cell.length_a   1.000
_cell.length_b   1.000
_cell.length_c   1.000
_cell.angle_alpha   90.00
_cell.angle_beta   90.00
_cell.angle_gamma   90.00
#
_symmetry.space_group_name_H-M   'P 1'
#
loop_
_entity.id
_entity.type
_entity.pdbx_description
1 polymer ?
#
loop_
_entity_poly.entity_id
_entity_poly.type
_entity_poly.pdbx_seq_one_letter_code
_entity_poly.pdbx_strand_id
1 'polypeptide(L)' 'MRKAHPNGVQGRRKVNRKKDRKRRDEISDLQRWLKNKK' A
#
# COMPACT_ATOMS: atom_id res chain seq x y z
N MET A 1 4.38 -20.58 -24.14
CA MET A 1 4.39 -19.42 -23.22
C MET A 1 2.95 -18.99 -22.96
N ARG A 2 2.45 -19.03 -21.70
CA ARG A 2 1.14 -18.44 -21.36
C ARG A 2 1.28 -16.93 -21.50
N LYS A 3 0.57 -16.32 -22.46
CA LYS A 3 0.52 -14.86 -22.59
C LYS A 3 0.01 -14.30 -21.26
N ALA A 4 0.78 -13.42 -20.61
CA ALA A 4 0.33 -12.72 -19.42
C ALA A 4 -0.97 -11.99 -19.74
N HIS A 5 -1.97 -12.05 -18.85
CA HIS A 5 -3.24 -11.37 -19.08
C HIS A 5 -2.97 -9.87 -19.24
N PRO A 6 -3.65 -9.14 -20.16
CA PRO A 6 -3.40 -7.71 -20.41
C PRO A 6 -3.55 -6.81 -19.18
N ASN A 7 -4.18 -7.31 -18.11
CA ASN A 7 -4.39 -6.61 -16.84
C ASN A 7 -3.53 -7.17 -15.68
N GLY A 8 -2.49 -7.95 -15.98
CA GLY A 8 -1.61 -8.58 -14.99
C GLY A 8 -2.04 -9.99 -14.56
N VAL A 9 -1.60 -10.43 -13.38
CA VAL A 9 -1.95 -11.75 -12.82
C VAL A 9 -3.46 -11.80 -12.54
N GLN A 10 -4.16 -12.78 -13.12
CA GLN A 10 -5.57 -13.05 -12.84
C GLN A 10 -5.76 -13.21 -11.32
N GLY A 11 -6.57 -12.33 -10.70
CA GLY A 11 -6.82 -12.32 -9.25
C GLY A 11 -6.10 -11.21 -8.47
N ARG A 12 -5.21 -10.42 -9.10
CA ARG A 12 -4.61 -9.26 -8.41
C ARG A 12 -5.63 -8.12 -8.29
N ARG A 13 -6.03 -7.77 -7.06
CA ARG A 13 -6.86 -6.58 -6.80
C ARG A 13 -6.12 -5.32 -7.23
N LYS A 14 -6.85 -4.36 -7.81
CA LYS A 14 -6.30 -3.04 -8.15
C LYS A 14 -5.80 -2.36 -6.87
N VAL A 15 -4.60 -1.80 -6.95
CA VAL A 15 -3.97 -1.03 -5.88
C VAL A 15 -4.73 0.30 -5.74
N ASN A 16 -5.35 0.55 -4.58
CA ASN A 16 -6.05 1.80 -4.33
C ASN A 16 -5.06 2.85 -3.79
N ARG A 17 -4.45 3.59 -4.72
CA ARG A 17 -3.41 4.59 -4.42
C ARG A 17 -3.82 5.61 -3.34
N LYS A 18 -5.10 6.01 -3.28
CA LYS A 18 -5.60 6.97 -2.28
C LYS A 18 -5.63 6.35 -0.87
N LYS A 19 -6.13 5.12 -0.75
CA LYS A 19 -6.15 4.40 0.54
C LYS A 19 -4.74 4.05 1.01
N ASP A 20 -3.86 3.67 0.09
CA ASP A 20 -2.47 3.33 0.41
C ASP A 20 -1.68 4.55 0.88
N ARG A 21 -1.89 5.72 0.28
CA ARG A 21 -1.30 6.98 0.75
C ARG A 21 -1.75 7.29 2.17
N LYS A 22 -3.05 7.28 2.44
CA LYS A 22 -3.61 7.53 3.78
C LYS A 22 -3.00 6.59 4.83
N ARG A 23 -2.92 5.29 4.52
CA ARG A 23 -2.31 4.29 5.42
C ARG A 23 -0.83 4.58 5.68
N ARG A 24 -0.06 5.02 4.69
CA ARG A 24 1.36 5.38 4.87
C ARG A 24 1.53 6.58 5.79
N ASP A 25 0.70 7.61 5.61
CA ASP A 25 0.72 8.81 6.43
C ASP A 25 0.40 8.45 7.90
N GLU A 26 -0.65 7.65 8.15
CA GLU A 26 -1.02 7.16 9.48
C GLU A 26 0.11 6.36 10.17
N ILE A 27 0.79 5.49 9.41
CA ILE A 27 1.94 4.72 9.93
C ILE A 27 3.09 5.66 10.29
N SER A 28 3.35 6.67 9.45
CA SER A 28 4.42 7.65 9.69
C SER A 28 4.17 8.45 10.97
N ASP A 29 2.93 8.91 11.16
CA ASP A 29 2.52 9.64 12.36
C ASP A 29 2.63 8.78 13.62
N LEU A 30 2.21 7.52 13.56
CA LEU A 30 2.36 6.57 14.67
C LEU A 30 3.84 6.37 15.04
N GLN A 31 4.70 6.18 14.04
CA GLN A 31 6.14 6.01 14.25
C GLN A 31 6.76 7.26 14.88
N ARG A 32 6.35 8.45 14.47
CA ARG A 32 6.81 9.71 15.06
C ARG A 32 6.38 9.83 16.52
N TRP A 33 5.12 9.51 16.82
CA TRP A 33 4.59 9.53 18.18
C TRP A 33 5.34 8.55 19.10
N LEU A 34 5.57 7.31 18.64
CA LEU A 34 6.31 6.30 19.39
C LEU A 34 7.76 6.71 19.69
N LYS A 35 8.41 7.38 18.74
CA LYS A 35 9.77 7.90 18.93
C LYS A 35 9.83 9.05 19.93
N ASN A 36 8.84 9.94 19.91
CA ASN A 36 8.76 11.08 20.85
C ASN A 36 8.34 10.67 22.28
N LYS A 37 7.85 9.43 22.46
CA LYS A 37 7.49 8.84 23.76
C LYS A 37 8.66 8.16 24.47
N LYS A 38 9.81 8.01 23.79
CA LYS A 38 11.08 7.54 24.36
C LYS A 38 11.95 8.73 24.71
#